data_AF-A0A1I6TD59-F1
#
_entry.id   AF-A0A1I6TD59-F1
#
_cell.length_a   1.000
_cell.length_b   1.000
_cell.length_c   1.000
_cell.angle_alpha   90.00
_cell.angle_beta   90.00
_cell.angle_gamma   90.00
#
_symmetry.space_group_name_H-M   'P 1'
#
loop_
_entity.id
_entity.type
_entity.pdbx_description
1 polymer ?
#
loop_
_entity_poly.entity_id
_entity_poly.type
_entity_poly.pdbx_seq_one_letter_code
_entity_poly.pdbx_strand_id
1 'polypeptide(L)' 'MAERYHFRLRGPGEVIEDEEGVLASSIEVAVAEATQLIAEMHARGELADPDERWCVEIHTADGVVLRSLQLY' A
#
# COMPACT_ATOMS: atom_id res chain seq x y z
N MET A 1 -18.05 10.61 -1.31
CA MET A 1 -18.21 9.64 -0.21
C MET A 1 -16.86 9.01 0.00
N ALA A 2 -16.47 8.70 1.24
CA ALA A 2 -15.22 7.98 1.48
C ALA A 2 -15.43 6.51 1.17
N GLU A 3 -14.53 5.93 0.39
CA GLU A 3 -14.49 4.51 0.06
C GLU A 3 -13.32 3.86 0.80
N ARG A 4 -13.45 2.56 1.04
CA ARG A 4 -12.42 1.80 1.75
C ARG A 4 -11.48 1.17 0.72
N TYR A 5 -10.21 1.53 0.84
CA TYR A 5 -9.13 1.10 -0.03
C TYR A 5 -8.18 0.24 0.79
N HIS A 6 -7.94 -0.96 0.32
CA HIS A 6 -6.98 -1.88 0.90
C HIS A 6 -5.65 -1.80 0.18
N PHE A 7 -4.58 -1.97 0.93
CA PHE A 7 -3.22 -1.92 0.42
C PHE A 7 -2.62 -3.31 0.49
N ARG A 8 -1.97 -3.74 -0.58
CA ARG A 8 -1.22 -4.98 -0.62
C ARG A 8 0.20 -4.68 -1.02
N LEU A 9 1.12 -4.80 -0.08
CA LEU A 9 2.54 -4.72 -0.31
C LEU A 9 3.04 -6.11 -0.71
N ARG A 10 3.58 -6.23 -1.92
CA ARG A 10 4.30 -7.44 -2.35
C ARG A 10 5.79 -7.17 -2.35
N GLY A 11 6.50 -7.89 -1.50
CA GLY A 11 7.95 -8.05 -1.58
C GLY A 11 8.31 -9.30 -2.42
N PRO A 12 9.61 -9.62 -2.54
CA PRO A 12 10.10 -10.76 -3.32
C PRO A 12 9.89 -12.12 -2.63
N GLY A 13 9.62 -12.13 -1.32
CA GLY A 13 9.35 -13.36 -0.55
C GLY A 13 8.14 -13.28 0.36
N GLU A 14 7.49 -12.13 0.46
CA GLU A 14 6.39 -11.90 1.38
C GLU A 14 5.32 -11.01 0.74
N VAL A 15 4.08 -11.18 1.19
CA VAL A 15 2.97 -10.30 0.87
C VAL A 15 2.39 -9.82 2.19
N ILE A 16 2.42 -8.52 2.41
CA ILE A 16 1.77 -7.85 3.53
C ILE A 16 0.47 -7.26 3.01
N GLU A 17 -0.66 -7.77 3.51
CA GLU A 17 -1.98 -7.22 3.21
C GLU A 17 -2.45 -6.36 4.37
N ASP A 18 -2.93 -5.18 4.02
CA ASP A 18 -3.57 -4.29 4.95
C ASP A 18 -5.05 -4.69 5.10
N GLU A 19 -5.33 -5.50 6.13
CA GLU A 19 -6.70 -5.92 6.47
C GLU A 19 -7.55 -4.75 6.96
N GLU A 20 -6.92 -3.72 7.52
CA GLU A 20 -7.62 -2.56 8.06
C GLU A 20 -8.17 -1.66 6.95
N GLY A 21 -7.39 -1.39 5.91
CA GLY A 21 -7.75 -0.53 4.79
C GLY A 21 -7.96 0.93 5.21
N VAL A 22 -7.66 1.87 4.33
CA VAL A 22 -7.90 3.29 4.58
C VAL A 22 -9.26 3.73 4.06
N LEU A 23 -9.94 4.59 4.81
CA LEU A 23 -11.12 5.32 4.33
C LEU A 23 -10.67 6.61 3.65
N ALA A 24 -10.65 6.61 2.33
CA ALA A 24 -10.24 7.78 1.55
C ALA A 24 -11.40 8.33 0.73
N SER A 25 -11.46 9.65 0.59
CA SER A 25 -12.44 10.32 -0.28
C SER A 25 -12.16 10.12 -1.77
N SER A 26 -10.95 9.69 -2.13
CA SER A 26 -10.50 9.41 -3.49
C SER A 26 -9.23 8.57 -3.47
N ILE A 27 -8.95 7.90 -4.58
CA ILE A 27 -7.75 7.09 -4.75
C ILE A 27 -6.45 7.88 -4.53
N GLU A 28 -6.42 9.17 -4.87
CA GLU A 28 -5.24 10.02 -4.65
C GLU A 28 -4.93 10.20 -3.16
N VAL A 29 -5.98 10.31 -2.32
CA VAL A 29 -5.82 10.37 -0.86
C VAL A 29 -5.35 9.02 -0.33
N ALA A 30 -5.91 7.92 -0.84
CA ALA A 30 -5.43 6.58 -0.48
C ALA A 30 -3.97 6.35 -0.86
N VAL A 31 -3.54 6.83 -2.04
CA VAL A 31 -2.14 6.79 -2.50
C VAL A 31 -1.24 7.60 -1.56
N ALA A 32 -1.66 8.81 -1.17
CA ALA A 32 -0.88 9.66 -0.28
C ALA A 32 -0.69 9.02 1.10
N GLU A 33 -1.77 8.49 1.69
CA GLU A 33 -1.73 7.76 2.96
C GLU A 33 -0.85 6.51 2.86
N ALA A 34 -1.03 5.70 1.81
CA ALA A 34 -0.19 4.52 1.57
C ALA A 34 1.30 4.88 1.49
N THR A 35 1.63 5.92 0.70
CA THR A 35 3.02 6.39 0.53
C THR A 35 3.61 6.83 1.86
N GLN A 36 2.83 7.52 2.69
CA GLN A 36 3.28 7.94 4.01
C GLN A 36 3.49 6.72 4.93
N LEU A 37 2.56 5.77 4.95
CA LEU A 37 2.62 4.57 5.78
C LEU A 37 3.82 3.69 5.40
N ILE A 38 4.08 3.52 4.10
CA ILE A 38 5.28 2.86 3.58
C ILE A 38 6.54 3.60 4.01
N ALA A 39 6.57 4.93 3.88
CA ALA A 39 7.73 5.72 4.30
C ALA A 39 7.98 5.60 5.81
N GLU A 40 6.92 5.52 6.62
CA GLU A 40 7.01 5.26 8.06
C GLU A 40 7.49 3.84 8.37
N MET A 41 6.99 2.81 7.68
CA MET A 41 7.46 1.43 7.80
C MET A 41 8.92 1.29 7.39
N HIS A 42 9.33 1.96 6.31
CA HIS A 42 10.72 2.04 5.88
C HIS A 42 11.59 2.73 6.92
N ALA A 43 11.15 3.88 7.46
CA ALA A 43 11.87 4.59 8.52
C ALA A 43 12.01 3.77 9.81
N ARG A 44 11.04 2.87 10.08
CA ARG A 44 11.05 1.93 11.20
C ARG A 44 11.85 0.66 10.93
N GLY A 45 12.30 0.44 9.69
CA GLY A 45 13.02 -0.76 9.27
C GLY A 45 12.15 -2.01 9.21
N GLU A 46 10.82 -1.85 9.09
CA GLU A 46 9.87 -2.97 8.93
C GLU A 46 9.79 -3.48 7.49
N LEU A 47 10.18 -2.64 6.52
CA LEU A 47 10.36 -3.09 5.14
C LEU A 47 11.80 -3.59 4.99
N ALA A 48 11.93 -4.88 4.69
CA ALA A 48 13.21 -5.49 4.31
C ALA A 48 13.78 -4.78 3.07
N ASP A 49 15.11 -4.73 3.00
CA ASP A 49 15.96 -3.82 2.21
C ASP A 49 15.32 -3.12 1.00
N PRO A 50 15.59 -1.82 0.77
CA PRO A 50 15.07 -1.06 -0.36
C PRO A 50 15.50 -1.60 -1.76
N ASP A 51 16.44 -2.55 -1.83
CA ASP A 51 16.80 -3.26 -3.06
C ASP A 51 15.74 -4.33 -3.45
N GLU A 52 14.88 -4.72 -2.49
CA GLU A 52 13.75 -5.60 -2.72
C GLU A 52 12.63 -4.79 -3.38
N ARG A 53 12.23 -5.18 -4.60
CA ARG A 53 11.21 -4.49 -5.41
C ARG A 53 9.83 -4.59 -4.76
N TRP A 54 9.59 -3.78 -3.75
CA TRP A 54 8.30 -3.70 -3.08
C TRP A 54 7.29 -3.03 -4.02
N CYS A 55 6.16 -3.70 -4.24
CA CYS A 55 5.06 -3.18 -5.05
C CYS A 55 3.83 -3.02 -4.17
N VAL A 56 3.23 -1.83 -4.17
CA VAL A 56 2.00 -1.54 -3.44
C VAL A 56 0.84 -1.56 -4.41
N GLU A 57 -0.08 -2.49 -4.21
CA GLU A 57 -1.33 -2.59 -4.94
C GLU A 57 -2.46 -2.02 -4.08
N ILE A 58 -3.08 -0.94 -4.55
CA ILE A 58 -4.26 -0.35 -3.95
C ILE A 58 -5.47 -0.99 -4.62
N HIS A 59 -6.30 -1.67 -3.83
CA HIS A 59 -7.51 -2.31 -4.29
C HIS A 59 -8.74 -1.89 -3.47
N THR A 60 -9.92 -1.92 -4.07
CA THR A 60 -11.17 -1.66 -3.36
C THR A 60 -11.55 -2.83 -2.45
N ALA A 61 -12.55 -2.64 -1.59
CA ALA A 61 -13.16 -3.72 -0.81
C ALA A 61 -13.70 -4.88 -1.66
N ASP A 62 -14.07 -4.62 -2.92
CA ASP A 62 -14.46 -5.65 -3.90
C ASP A 62 -13.27 -6.42 -4.50
N GLY A 63 -12.02 -6.11 -4.08
CA GLY A 63 -10.81 -6.74 -4.58
C GLY A 63 -10.33 -6.22 -5.94
N VAL A 64 -10.89 -5.09 -6.41
CA VAL A 64 -10.50 -4.49 -7.69
C VAL A 64 -9.25 -3.66 -7.50
N VAL A 65 -8.13 -4.06 -8.13
CA VAL A 65 -6.90 -3.26 -8.15
C VAL A 65 -7.13 -2.00 -8.96
N LEU A 66 -7.02 -0.85 -8.30
CA LEU A 66 -7.18 0.45 -8.94
C LEU A 66 -5.84 1.05 -9.35
N ARG A 67 -4.81 0.85 -8.52
CA ARG A 67 -3.45 1.35 -8.77
C ARG A 67 -2.40 0.40 -8.21
N SER A 68 -1.26 0.37 -8.89
CA SER A 68 -0.04 -0.30 -8.44
C SER A 68 1.12 0.69 -8.48
N LEU A 69 1.83 0.84 -7.37
CA LEU A 69 2.98 1.72 -7.22
C LEU A 69 4.20 0.84 -6.92
N GLN A 70 5.26 1.00 -7.71
CA GLN A 70 6.52 0.33 -7.44
C GLN A 70 7.39 1.23 -6.56
N LEU A 71 7.81 0.71 -5.41
CA LEU A 71 8.82 1.31 -4.55
C LEU A 71 10.19 0.91 -5.10
N TYR A 72 11.09 1.88 -5.16
CA TYR A 72 12.29 1.90 -6.00
C TYR A 72 13.57 1.75 -5.20
#